data_AF-A0A536FBI3-F1
#
_entry.id   AF-A0A536FBI3-F1
#
_cell.length_a   1.000
_cell.length_b   1.000
_cell.length_c   1.000
_cell.angle_alpha   90.00
_cell.angle_beta   90.00
_cell.angle_gamma   90.00
#
_symmetry.space_group_name_H-M   'P 1'
#
loop_
_entity.id
_entity.type
_entity.pdbx_description
1 polymer ?
#
loop_
_entity_poly.entity_id
_entity_poly.type
_entity_poly.pdbx_seq_one_letter_code
_entity_poly.pdbx_strand_id
1 'polypeptide(L)' 'AELSMRPTTTVRVEGEQARKVIGLVETLEELDDVQRVHANFDVPEEVLEHA' A
#
# COMPACT_ATOMS: atom_id res chain seq x y z
N ALA A 1 -14.64 -13.96 -10.94
CA ALA A 1 -13.39 -14.24 -10.20
C ALA A 1 -12.33 -13.33 -10.76
N GLU A 2 -11.63 -12.58 -9.91
CA GLU A 2 -10.58 -11.64 -10.33
C GLU A 2 -9.20 -12.19 -9.95
N LEU A 3 -8.21 -12.05 -10.83
CA LEU A 3 -6.83 -12.43 -10.56
C LEU A 3 -6.14 -11.30 -9.79
N SER A 4 -5.75 -11.56 -8.54
CA SER A 4 -4.98 -10.62 -7.72
C SER A 4 -3.73 -11.29 -7.16
N MET A 5 -2.67 -10.50 -7.00
CA MET A 5 -1.42 -10.96 -6.40
C MET A 5 -1.55 -10.89 -4.88
N ARG A 6 -1.39 -12.04 -4.21
CA ARG A 6 -1.36 -12.12 -2.75
C ARG A 6 0.08 -12.35 -2.28
N PRO A 7 0.63 -11.46 -1.43
CA PRO A 7 1.98 -11.65 -0.92
C PRO A 7 2.04 -12.87 0.02
N THR A 8 3.16 -13.58 -0.01
CA THR A 8 3.41 -14.75 0.86
C THR A 8 3.89 -14.35 2.26
N THR A 9 4.41 -13.12 2.41
CA THR A 9 4.91 -12.55 3.65
C THR A 9 4.58 -11.06 3.69
N THR A 10 4.47 -10.48 4.88
CA THR A 10 4.23 -9.05 5.07
C THR A 10 5.41 -8.36 5.72
N VAL A 11 5.50 -7.04 5.53
CA VAL A 11 6.51 -6.17 6.16
C VAL A 11 5.79 -5.10 6.96
N ARG A 12 5.96 -5.11 8.28
CA ARG A 12 5.36 -4.09 9.13
C ARG A 12 6.02 -2.73 8.90
N VAL A 13 5.22 -1.70 8.66
CA VAL A 13 5.68 -0.31 8.47
C VAL A 13 4.86 0.63 9.34
N GLU A 14 5.52 1.63 9.92
CA GLU A 14 4.91 2.52 10.91
C GLU A 14 5.41 3.96 10.71
N GLY A 15 4.72 4.93 11.33
CA GLY A 15 5.15 6.32 11.40
C GLY A 15 5.42 6.94 10.02
N GLU A 16 6.60 7.54 9.86
CA GLU A 16 6.97 8.24 8.62
C GLU A 16 7.08 7.28 7.40
N GLN A 17 7.53 6.05 7.62
CA GLN A 17 7.66 5.08 6.53
C GLN A 17 6.30 4.66 5.99
N ALA A 18 5.32 4.41 6.87
CA ALA A 18 3.95 4.10 6.49
C ALA A 18 3.34 5.22 5.63
N ARG A 19 3.46 6.48 6.06
CA ARG A 19 2.95 7.64 5.30
C ARG A 19 3.57 7.74 3.91
N LYS A 20 4.89 7.52 3.81
CA LYS A 20 5.60 7.55 2.51
C LYS A 20 5.13 6.48 1.56
N VAL A 21 4.97 5.23 2.03
CA VAL A 21 4.56 4.13 1.16
C VAL A 21 3.09 4.21 0.78
N ILE A 22 2.22 4.72 1.66
CA ILE A 22 0.81 4.99 1.36
C ILE A 22 0.73 6.05 0.25
N GLY A 23 1.36 7.21 0.43
CA GLY A 23 1.34 8.25 -0.60
C GLY A 23 1.97 7.82 -1.93
N LEU A 24 2.97 6.92 -1.89
CA LEU A 24 3.50 6.31 -3.11
C LEU A 24 2.46 5.44 -3.82
N VAL A 25 1.71 4.60 -3.08
CA VAL A 25 0.64 3.78 -3.66
C VAL A 25 -0.41 4.67 -4.31
N GLU A 26 -0.88 5.69 -3.61
CA GLU A 26 -1.86 6.66 -4.15
C GLU A 26 -1.36 7.31 -5.44
N THR A 27 -0.12 7.80 -5.45
CA THR A 27 0.49 8.42 -6.64
C THR A 27 0.55 7.44 -7.81
N LEU A 28 0.83 6.16 -7.56
CA LEU A 28 0.90 5.14 -8.60
C LEU A 28 -0.48 4.78 -9.14
N GLU A 29 -1.52 4.79 -8.30
CA GLU A 29 -2.91 4.53 -8.70
C GLU A 29 -3.51 5.65 -9.56
N GLU A 30 -3.01 6.88 -9.43
CA GLU A 30 -3.42 8.02 -10.26
C GLU A 30 -2.86 7.97 -11.69
N LEU A 31 -1.89 7.10 -11.98
CA LEU A 31 -1.28 7.00 -13.31
C LEU A 31 -2.18 6.22 -14.26
N ASP A 32 -2.57 6.84 -15.39
CA ASP A 32 -3.43 6.23 -16.42
C ASP A 32 -2.90 4.89 -16.97
N ASP A 33 -1.57 4.71 -16.97
CA ASP A 33 -0.90 3.50 -17.47
C ASP A 33 -0.83 2.37 -16.43
N VAL A 34 -1.11 2.66 -15.15
CA VAL A 34 -1.04 1.69 -14.05
C VAL A 34 -2.40 1.02 -13.88
N GLN A 35 -2.45 -0.28 -14.11
CA GLN A 35 -3.71 -1.04 -14.02
C GLN A 35 -4.03 -1.51 -12.60
N ARG A 36 -3.01 -1.91 -11.82
CA ARG A 36 -3.14 -2.44 -10.46
C ARG A 36 -1.86 -2.21 -9.68
N VAL A 37 -2.00 -1.81 -8.42
CA VAL A 37 -0.90 -1.75 -7.45
C VAL A 37 -1.09 -2.85 -6.41
N HIS A 38 0.00 -3.54 -6.07
CA HIS A 38 0.00 -4.58 -5.04
C HIS A 38 1.17 -4.33 -4.09
N ALA A 39 0.91 -4.41 -2.80
CA ALA A 39 1.93 -4.22 -1.78
C ALA A 39 1.85 -5.30 -0.70
N ASN A 40 2.94 -5.48 0.02
CA ASN A 40 3.05 -6.43 1.12
C ASN A 40 3.28 -5.74 2.47
N PHE A 41 3.10 -4.43 2.55
CA PHE A 41 3.24 -3.73 3.82
C PHE A 41 2.03 -4.01 4.73
N ASP A 42 2.30 -4.12 6.02
CA ASP A 42 1.32 -4.21 7.10
C ASP A 42 1.37 -2.90 7.89
N VAL A 43 0.30 -2.11 7.81
CA VAL A 43 0.21 -0.80 8.45
C VAL A 43 -0.70 -0.92 9.67
N PRO A 44 -0.26 -0.49 10.87
CA PRO A 44 -1.12 -0.42 12.04
C PRO A 44 -2.34 0.47 11.78
N GLU A 45 -3.51 0.07 12.26
CA GLU A 45 -4.77 0.79 12.02
C GLU A 45 -4.74 2.23 12.55
N GLU A 46 -4.06 2.45 13.68
CA GLU A 46 -3.76 3.78 14.24
C GLU A 46 -3.03 4.73 13.28
N VAL A 47 -2.28 4.21 12.31
CA VAL A 47 -1.58 5.03 11.30
C VAL A 47 -2.49 5.34 10.11
N LEU A 48 -3.43 4.44 9.78
CA LEU A 48 -4.41 4.63 8.71
C LEU A 48 -5.48 5.66 9.08
N GLU A 49 -5.87 5.76 10.36
CA GLU A 49 -6.82 6.77 10.84
C GLU A 49 -6.28 8.21 10.81
N HIS A 50 -4.98 8.38 10.55
CA HIS A 50 -4.28 9.67 10.54
C HIS A 50 -3.58 9.97 9.20
N ALA A 51 -3.79 9.15 8.18
CA ALA A 51 -3.37 9.39 6.80
C ALA A 51 -4.47 10.18 6.06
#